data_AF-A0A452XSH0-F1
#
_entry.id   AF-A0A452XSH0-F1
#
_cell.length_a   1.000
_cell.length_b   1.000
_cell.length_c   1.000
_cell.angle_alpha   90.00
_cell.angle_beta   90.00
_cell.angle_gamma   90.00
#
_symmetry.space_group_name_H-M   'P 1'
#
loop_
_entity.id
_entity.type
_entity.pdbx_description
1 polymer ?
#
loop_
_entity_poly.entity_id
_entity_poly.type
_entity_poly.pdbx_seq_one_letter_code
_entity_poly.pdbx_strand_id
1 'polypeptide(L)' 'MKVAHENIVRLIGYCDHTNHEHIEHNGKLIFAKYRQILICTEYMPNGSLTSHINGKIYNNTACPPQY' A
#
# COMPACT_ATOMS: atom_id res chain seq x y z
N MET A 1 0.28 -21.18 -3.69
CA MET A 1 1.11 -21.00 -4.90
C MET A 1 1.92 -19.73 -4.73
N LYS A 2 3.25 -19.78 -4.85
CA LYS A 2 4.12 -18.60 -4.72
C LYS A 2 4.35 -18.03 -6.13
N VAL A 3 3.85 -16.83 -6.41
CA VAL A 3 4.15 -16.12 -7.66
C VAL A 3 5.58 -15.60 -7.55
N ALA A 4 6.44 -15.98 -8.49
CA ALA A 4 7.83 -15.57 -8.53
C ALA A 4 8.25 -15.33 -9.99
N HIS A 5 8.50 -14.07 -10.34
CA HIS A 5 8.93 -13.65 -11.67
C HIS A 5 9.72 -12.35 -11.53
N GLU A 6 10.71 -12.11 -12.40
CA GLU A 6 11.58 -10.94 -12.35
C GLU A 6 10.83 -9.59 -12.42
N ASN A 7 9.73 -9.55 -13.17
CA ASN A 7 8.93 -8.34 -13.39
C ASN A 7 7.70 -8.23 -12.47
N ILE A 8 7.64 -9.03 -11.39
CA ILE A 8 6.55 -8.99 -10.39
C ILE A 8 7.16 -8.69 -9.04
N VAL A 9 6.66 -7.64 -8.38
CA VAL A 9 7.09 -7.28 -7.02
C VAL A 9 6.85 -8.45 -6.08
N ARG A 10 7.91 -8.89 -5.41
CA ARG A 10 7.87 -10.03 -4.51
C ARG A 10 7.12 -9.69 -3.23
N LEU A 11 6.11 -10.51 -2.92
CA LEU A 11 5.49 -10.55 -1.60
C LEU A 11 6.44 -11.22 -0.61
N ILE A 12 6.87 -10.49 0.43
CA ILE A 12 7.68 -11.02 1.54
C ILE A 12 6.77 -11.71 2.56
N GLY A 13 5.64 -11.09 2.87
CA GLY A 13 4.67 -11.63 3.82
C GLY A 13 3.46 -10.72 4.01
N TYR A 14 2.54 -11.16 4.86
CA TYR A 14 1.39 -10.36 5.26
C TYR A 14 1.08 -10.57 6.73
N CYS A 15 0.48 -9.57 7.36
CA CYS A 15 -0.17 -9.70 8.66
C CYS A 15 -1.67 -9.53 8.44
N ASP A 16 -2.48 -10.43 8.98
CA ASP A 16 -3.93 -10.40 8.86
C ASP A 16 -4.53 -10.37 10.27
N HIS A 17 -5.27 -9.31 10.55
CA HIS A 17 -5.87 -9.08 11.85
C HIS A 17 -7.37 -8.83 11.67
N THR A 18 -8.18 -9.63 12.37
CA THR A 18 -9.63 -9.49 12.34
C THR A 18 -10.12 -9.24 13.76
N ASN A 19 -10.77 -8.09 13.96
CA ASN A 19 -11.43 -7.70 15.20
C ASN A 19 -12.95 -7.65 15.01
N HIS A 20 -13.66 -7.55 16.12
CA HIS A 20 -15.07 -7.21 16.11
C HIS A 20 -15.24 -5.87 16.81
N GLU A 21 -15.87 -4.93 16.12
CA GLU A 21 -16.01 -3.56 16.59
C GLU A 21 -17.42 -3.05 16.30
N HIS A 22 -17.88 -2.12 17.12
CA HIS A 22 -19.11 -1.39 16.85
C HIS A 22 -18.82 -0.29 15.82
N ILE A 23 -19.36 -0.43 14.61
CA ILE A 23 -19.19 0.55 13.52
C ILE A 23 -20.53 1.16 13.14
N GLU A 24 -20.51 2.43 12.72
CA GLU A 24 -21.69 3.07 12.16
C GLU A 24 -21.86 2.65 10.70
N HIS A 25 -23.03 2.11 10.38
CA HIS A 25 -23.41 1.75 9.03
C HIS A 25 -24.85 2.19 8.77
N ASN A 26 -25.03 3.09 7.79
CA ASN A 26 -26.33 3.68 7.44
C ASN A 26 -27.06 4.31 8.65
N GLY A 27 -26.33 5.04 9.50
CA GLY A 27 -26.88 5.72 10.69
C GLY A 27 -27.23 4.78 11.86
N LYS A 28 -26.83 3.51 11.81
CA LYS A 28 -27.03 2.54 12.89
C LYS A 28 -25.70 1.97 13.35
N LEU A 29 -25.54 1.82 14.67
CA LEU A 29 -24.39 1.15 15.25
C LEU A 29 -24.58 -0.38 15.14
N ILE A 30 -23.67 -1.05 14.44
CA ILE A 30 -23.68 -2.50 14.25
C ILE A 30 -22.42 -3.14 14.82
N PHE A 31 -22.51 -4.37 15.33
CA PHE A 31 -21.33 -5.14 15.73
C PHE A 31 -20.81 -5.92 14.53
N ALA A 32 -19.72 -5.45 13.92
CA ALA A 32 -19.21 -5.98 12.67
C ALA A 32 -17.78 -6.52 12.82
N LYS A 33 -17.44 -7.48 11.95
CA LYS A 33 -16.05 -7.87 11.77
C LYS A 33 -15.32 -6.79 10.99
N TYR A 34 -14.24 -6.31 11.56
CA TYR A 34 -13.32 -5.38 10.92
C TYR A 34 -12.00 -6.10 10.67
N ARG A 35 -11.52 -6.08 9.43
CA ARG A 35 -10.31 -6.79 9.01
C ARG A 35 -9.28 -5.80 8.49
N GLN A 36 -8.07 -5.90 9.02
CA GLN A 36 -6.89 -5.15 8.59
C GLN A 36 -5.86 -6.13 8.06
N ILE A 37 -5.30 -5.82 6.89
CA ILE A 37 -4.24 -6.61 6.27
C ILE A 37 -3.06 -5.70 6.00
N LEU A 38 -1.90 -6.03 6.56
CA LEU A 38 -0.63 -5.41 6.20
C LEU A 38 0.06 -6.29 5.17
N ILE A 39 0.56 -5.68 4.10
CA ILE A 39 1.26 -6.37 3.02
C ILE A 39 2.71 -5.89 3.00
N CYS A 40 3.64 -6.82 3.22
CA CYS A 40 5.07 -6.55 3.15
C CYS A 40 5.61 -7.01 1.79
N THR A 41 6.04 -6.07 0.97
CA THR A 41 6.68 -6.32 -0.32
C THR A 41 8.17 -6.03 -0.25
N GLU A 42 8.93 -6.50 -1.23
CA GLU A 42 10.32 -6.09 -1.37
C GLU A 42 10.44 -4.59 -1.69
N TYR A 43 11.54 -4.00 -1.23
CA TYR A 43 11.79 -2.58 -1.41
C TYR A 43 12.14 -2.25 -2.86
N MET A 44 11.50 -1.21 -3.41
CA MET A 44 11.73 -0.71 -4.78
C MET A 44 12.41 0.67 -4.72
N PRO A 45 13.75 0.74 -4.80
CA PRO A 45 14.50 1.98 -4.61
C PRO A 45 14.19 3.07 -5.65
N ASN A 46 13.81 2.66 -6.86
CA ASN A 46 13.53 3.58 -7.97
C ASN A 46 12.07 4.10 -8.00
N GLY A 47 11.26 3.73 -7.00
CA GLY A 47 9.87 4.13 -6.91
C GLY A 47 9.01 3.56 -8.04
N SER A 48 7.87 4.21 -8.30
CA SER A 48 6.91 3.76 -9.30
C SER A 48 7.25 4.27 -10.71
N LEU A 49 6.77 3.54 -11.73
CA LEU A 49 6.85 4.02 -13.11
C LEU A 49 6.19 5.40 -13.28
N THR A 50 5.05 5.64 -12.62
CA THR A 50 4.38 6.95 -12.61
C THR A 50 5.29 8.04 -12.08
N SER A 51 6.02 7.78 -10.98
CA SER A 51 7.00 8.71 -10.43
C SER A 51 8.14 8.98 -11.41
N HIS A 52 8.60 7.96 -12.15
CA HIS A 52 9.65 8.11 -13.16
C HIS A 52 9.18 8.89 -14.39
N ILE A 53 7.95 8.67 -14.85
CA ILE A 53 7.34 9.39 -15.98
C ILE A 53 7.06 10.84 -15.57
N ASN A 54 6.46 11.06 -14.41
CA ASN A 54 6.13 12.39 -13.92
C ASN A 54 7.39 13.17 -13.50
N GLY A 55 8.45 12.50 -13.01
CA GLY A 55 9.76 13.10 -12.75
C GLY A 55 10.47 13.62 -13.99
N LYS A 56 10.16 13.08 -15.18
CA LYS A 56 10.56 13.69 -16.47
C LYS A 56 9.74 14.93 -16.83
N ILE A 57 8.58 15.14 -16.19
CA ILE A 57 7.72 16.32 -16.34
C ILE A 57 8.05 17.39 -15.28
N TYR A 58 8.57 17.02 -14.10
CA TYR A 58 9.04 17.97 -13.07
C TYR A 58 10.49 18.45 -13.29
N ASN A 59 10.83 18.89 -14.50
CA ASN A 59 12.01 19.73 -14.71
C ASN A 59 11.63 21.22 -14.65
N ASN A 60 11.05 21.65 -13.53
CA ASN A 60 11.39 22.91 -12.87
C ASN A 60 10.63 22.99 -11.54
N THR A 61 11.35 23.26 -10.44
CA THR A 61 10.81 23.60 -9.10
C THR A 61 10.04 22.51 -8.35
N ALA A 62 10.75 21.68 -7.58
CA ALA A 62 10.31 21.34 -6.21
C ALA A 62 11.44 20.62 -5.46
N CYS A 63 11.73 21.14 -4.27
CA CYS A 63 12.70 20.64 -3.30
C CYS A 63 12.41 19.16 -2.95
N PRO A 64 13.42 18.27 -2.83
CA PRO A 64 13.20 16.91 -2.40
C PRO A 64 12.65 16.88 -0.95
N PRO A 65 11.66 16.02 -0.64
CA PRO A 65 11.22 15.85 0.74
C PRO A 65 12.40 15.34 1.57
N GLN A 66 12.77 16.14 2.57
CA GLN A 66 13.71 15.76 3.61
C GLN A 66 12.94 14.89 4.60
N TYR A 67 13.39 13.63 4.74
CA TYR A 67 12.99 12.75 5.83
C TYR A 67 13.67 13.19 7.13
#